data_AF-A0A409YSL8-F1
#
_entry.id   AF-A0A409YSL8-F1
#
_cell.length_a   1.000
_cell.length_b   1.000
_cell.length_c   1.000
_cell.angle_alpha   90.00
_cell.angle_beta   90.00
_cell.angle_gamma   90.00
#
_symmetry.space_group_name_H-M   'P 1'
#
loop_
_entity.id
_entity.type
_entity.pdbx_description
1 polymer ?
#
loop_
_entity_poly.entity_id
_entity_poly.type
_entity_poly.pdbx_seq_one_letter_code
_entity_poly.pdbx_strand_id
1 'polypeptide(L)' 'MYELRTLAAMLLKNYEWTLPKNSPHTDFPKNGFSPFALSLPRDMDISFTRRK' A
#
# COMPACT_ATOMS: atom_id res chain seq x y z
N MET A 1 -16.25 -2.32 -7.72
CA MET A 1 -14.87 -2.87 -7.89
C MET A 1 -14.13 -2.33 -9.12
N TYR A 2 -14.80 -1.69 -10.08
CA TYR A 2 -14.16 -1.12 -11.29
C TYR A 2 -13.17 0.01 -10.98
N GLU A 3 -13.52 0.91 -10.06
CA GLU A 3 -12.70 2.07 -9.70
C GLU A 3 -11.36 1.67 -9.09
N LEU A 4 -11.37 0.79 -8.09
CA LEU A 4 -10.15 0.26 -7.45
C LEU A 4 -9.23 -0.43 -8.46
N ARG A 5 -9.80 -1.21 -9.38
CA ARG A 5 -9.02 -1.89 -10.43
C ARG A 5 -8.41 -0.88 -11.42
N THR A 6 -9.16 0.14 -11.79
CA THR A 6 -8.70 1.19 -12.71
C THR A 6 -7.55 1.97 -12.07
N LEU A 7 -7.71 2.39 -10.82
CA LEU A 7 -6.67 3.10 -10.07
C LEU A 7 -5.42 2.23 -9.90
N ALA A 8 -5.58 0.97 -9.48
CA ALA A 8 -4.45 0.04 -9.32
C ALA A 8 -3.71 -0.18 -10.65
N ALA A 9 -4.43 -0.37 -11.76
CA ALA A 9 -3.82 -0.52 -13.08
C ALA A 9 -3.05 0.73 -13.52
N MET A 10 -3.62 1.93 -13.32
CA MET A 10 -2.96 3.20 -13.65
C MET A 10 -1.67 3.40 -12.84
N LEU A 11 -1.68 3.05 -11.55
CA LEU A 11 -0.51 3.22 -10.70
C LEU A 11 0.57 2.15 -10.98
N LEU A 12 0.19 0.88 -11.12
CA LEU A 12 1.13 -0.21 -11.42
C LEU A 12 1.77 -0.06 -12.82
N LYS A 13 1.07 0.56 -13.77
CA LYS A 13 1.62 0.88 -15.09
C LYS A 13 2.78 1.88 -15.01
N ASN A 14 2.70 2.87 -14.12
CA ASN A 14 3.61 4.00 -14.10
C ASN A 14 4.63 3.97 -12.96
N TYR A 15 4.39 3.17 -11.92
CA TYR A 15 5.22 3.14 -10.72
C TYR A 15 5.58 1.70 -10.32
N GLU A 16 6.76 1.57 -9.76
CA GLU A 16 7.18 0.40 -8.98
C GLU A 16 7.04 0.72 -7.50
N TRP A 17 6.54 -0.25 -6.74
CA TRP A 17 6.17 -0.08 -5.34
C TRP A 17 7.04 -1.00 -4.52
N THR A 18 7.68 -0.48 -3.47
CA THR A 18 8.52 -1.26 -2.58
C THR A 18 8.18 -0.97 -1.13
N LEU A 19 8.30 -1.98 -0.29
CA LEU A 19 8.16 -1.84 1.15
C LEU A 19 9.49 -1.36 1.73
N PRO A 20 9.51 -0.32 2.59
CA PRO A 20 10.72 0.06 3.31
C PRO A 20 11.28 -1.11 4.13
N LYS A 21 12.61 -1.24 4.20
CA LYS A 21 13.28 -2.37 4.89
C LYS A 21 12.87 -2.54 6.36
N ASN A 22 12.55 -1.43 7.02
CA ASN A 22 12.16 -1.36 8.43
C ASN A 22 10.64 -1.27 8.63
N SER A 23 9.85 -1.61 7.60
CA SER A 23 8.40 -1.60 7.74
C SER A 23 7.94 -2.61 8.81
N PRO A 24 6.94 -2.26 9.63
CA PRO A 24 6.32 -3.23 10.54
C PRO A 24 5.57 -4.35 9.81
N HIS A 25 5.42 -4.25 8.48
CA HIS A 25 4.65 -5.16 7.63
C HIS A 25 5.47 -6.10 6.75
N THR A 26 6.79 -6.23 6.98
CA THR A 26 7.67 -7.07 6.16
C THR A 26 7.17 -8.51 6.02
N ASP A 27 6.68 -9.10 7.11
CA ASP A 27 6.17 -10.48 7.08
C ASP A 27 4.71 -10.56 6.64
N PHE A 28 3.87 -9.66 7.16
CA PHE A 28 2.43 -9.58 6.85
C PHE A 28 1.83 -8.20 7.24
N PRO A 29 0.71 -7.79 6.60
CA PRO A 29 -0.01 -6.56 6.98
C PRO A 29 -0.54 -6.59 8.40
N LYS A 30 -0.42 -5.47 9.13
CA LYS A 30 -0.88 -5.33 10.52
C LYS A 30 -1.84 -4.16 10.61
N ASN A 31 -3.12 -4.42 10.88
CA ASN A 31 -4.13 -3.37 10.95
C ASN A 31 -3.94 -2.47 12.16
N GLY A 32 -4.35 -1.21 12.01
CA GLY A 32 -4.54 -0.31 13.14
C GLY A 32 -5.79 -0.70 13.92
N PHE A 33 -5.72 -0.55 15.24
CA PHE A 33 -6.88 -0.73 16.10
C PHE A 33 -7.54 0.63 16.32
N SER A 34 -8.45 0.99 15.39
CA SER A 34 -9.25 2.21 15.45
C SER A 34 -10.72 1.88 15.26
N PRO A 35 -11.63 2.45 16.08
CA PRO A 35 -13.07 2.24 15.94
C PRO A 35 -13.63 2.70 14.59
N PHE A 36 -12.88 3.52 13.84
CA PHE A 36 -13.30 4.06 12.55
C PHE A 36 -12.50 3.53 11.35
N ALA A 37 -11.46 2.70 11.57
CA ALA A 37 -10.53 2.30 10.51
C ALA A 37 -10.01 0.86 10.71
N LEU A 38 -10.94 -0.09 10.86
CA LEU A 38 -10.64 -1.51 11.15
C LEU A 38 -9.86 -2.24 10.05
N SER A 39 -9.85 -1.72 8.83
CA SER A 39 -9.23 -2.34 7.64
C SER A 39 -8.00 -1.59 7.11
N LEU A 40 -7.54 -0.54 7.80
CA LEU A 40 -6.35 0.21 7.41
C LEU A 40 -5.13 -0.27 8.21
N PRO A 41 -4.06 -0.72 7.52
CA PRO A 41 -2.78 -1.00 8.16
C PRO A 41 -2.24 0.21 8.92
N ARG A 42 -1.73 0.00 10.15
CA ARG A 42 -1.08 1.07 10.92
C ARG A 42 0.31 1.33 10.37
N ASP A 43 0.75 2.58 10.31
CA ASP A 43 2.14 2.93 9.96
C ASP A 43 2.59 2.31 8.62
N MET A 44 1.70 2.30 7.63
CA MET A 44 1.95 1.72 6.30
C MET A 44 2.52 2.77 5.35
N ASP A 45 3.84 2.72 5.20
CA ASP A 45 4.56 3.50 4.21
C ASP A 45 4.96 2.63 3.01
N ILE A 46 4.81 3.18 1.81
CA ILE A 46 5.23 2.55 0.55
C ILE A 46 6.11 3.53 -0.22
N SER A 47 7.25 3.04 -0.72
CA SER A 47 8.13 3.81 -1.59
C SER A 47 7.74 3.60 -3.05
N PHE A 48 7.43 4.70 -3.76
CA PHE A 48 7.05 4.69 -5.16
C PHE A 48 8.17 5.26 -6.02
N THR A 49 8.57 4.50 -7.04
CA THR A 49 9.55 4.95 -8.05
C THR A 49 8.88 4.92 -9.41
N ARG A 50 8.94 6.03 -10.16
CA ARG A 50 8.37 6.08 -11.52
C ARG A 50 9.17 5.14 -12.44
N ARG A 51 8.45 4.30 -13.20
CA ARG A 51 9.04 3.42 -14.22
C ARG A 51 9.55 4.27 -15.39
N LYS A 52 10.69 3.88 -15.97
CA LYS A 52 11.26 4.50 -17.16
C LYS A 52 10.48 4.14 -18.42
#